data_AF-A0AAV4FYR0-F1
#
_entry.id   AF-A0AAV4FYR0-F1
#
_cell.length_a   1.000
_cell.length_b   1.000
_cell.length_c   1.000
_cell.angle_alpha   90.00
_cell.angle_beta   90.00
_cell.angle_gamma   90.00
#
_symmetry.space_group_name_H-M   'P 1'
#
loop_
_entity.id
_entity.type
_entity.pdbx_description
1 polymer ?
#
loop_
_entity_poly.entity_id
_entity_poly.type
_entity_poly.pdbx_seq_one_letter_code
_entity_poly.pdbx_strand_id
1 'polypeptide(L)'
;MDETWIDQFDPEPKSVSMQWRRPLSPPPKKAKITQSSGKVMLSCFWDCDGIIMTDYMENGKTVSGEYYSGLLKRLRSEVARRRRGKLRSEVLLLHDNAPAH
;
A
#
# COMPACT_ATOMS: atom_id res chain seq x y z
N MET A 1 2.06 -10.54 -6.27
CA MET A 1 2.35 -9.61 -5.17
C MET A 1 2.36 -8.22 -5.77
N ASP A 2 2.01 -7.23 -4.97
CA ASP A 2 2.04 -5.83 -5.37
C ASP A 2 2.30 -4.93 -4.17
N GLU A 3 2.79 -3.74 -4.45
CA GLU A 3 3.04 -2.66 -3.50
C GLU A 3 2.11 -1.48 -3.76
N THR A 4 1.50 -0.95 -2.71
CA THR A 4 0.63 0.22 -2.82
C THR A 4 0.96 1.25 -1.76
N TRP A 5 0.88 2.53 -2.14
CA TRP A 5 1.03 3.64 -1.21
C TRP A 5 -0.29 3.90 -0.49
N ILE A 6 -0.25 3.84 0.83
CA ILE A 6 -1.36 4.22 1.70
C ILE A 6 -1.05 5.58 2.30
N ASP A 7 -1.90 6.55 1.95
CA ASP A 7 -1.86 7.89 2.53
C ASP A 7 -2.54 7.86 3.91
N GLN A 8 -1.83 8.32 4.95
CA GLN A 8 -2.40 8.43 6.31
C GLN A 8 -3.53 9.47 6.40
N PHE A 9 -3.64 10.33 5.39
CA PHE A 9 -4.59 11.42 5.35
C PHE A 9 -5.21 11.50 3.97
N ASP A 10 -6.52 11.29 3.90
CA ASP A 10 -7.32 11.52 2.71
C ASP A 10 -8.03 12.88 2.85
N PRO A 11 -7.61 13.93 2.12
CA PRO A 11 -8.33 15.19 2.12
C PRO A 11 -9.72 15.02 1.51
N GLU A 12 -10.73 15.64 2.12
CA GLU A 12 -12.07 15.66 1.56
C GLU A 12 -12.05 16.16 0.10
N PRO A 13 -12.59 15.37 -0.85
CA PRO A 13 -12.52 15.73 -2.26
C PRO A 13 -13.28 17.03 -2.56
N LYS A 14 -12.85 17.73 -3.61
CA LYS A 14 -13.45 19.01 -4.01
C LYS A 14 -14.96 18.91 -4.27
N SER A 15 -15.42 17.76 -4.78
CA SER A 15 -16.84 17.46 -5.06
C SER A 15 -17.68 17.40 -3.80
N VAL A 16 -17.14 16.83 -2.72
CA VAL A 16 -17.83 16.73 -1.43
C VAL A 16 -17.81 18.08 -0.71
N SER A 17 -16.72 18.84 -0.83
CA SER A 17 -16.62 20.22 -0.31
C SER A 17 -17.31 21.29 -1.17
N MET A 18 -18.21 20.90 -2.09
CA MET A 18 -19.03 21.84 -2.86
C MET A 18 -20.22 22.31 -2.01
N GLN A 19 -20.40 23.62 -1.92
CA GLN A 19 -21.54 24.23 -1.24
C GLN A 19 -22.35 25.00 -2.28
N TRP A 20 -23.68 24.84 -2.26
CA TRP A 20 -24.60 25.66 -3.06
C TRP A 20 -24.66 27.07 -2.48
N ARG A 21 -24.46 28.09 -3.31
CA ARG A 21 -24.40 29.49 -2.86
C ARG A 21 -25.08 30.45 -3.83
N ARG A 22 -25.43 31.63 -3.31
CA ARG A 22 -26.07 32.70 -4.09
C ARG A 22 -25.02 33.43 -4.95
N PRO A 23 -25.40 33.99 -6.13
CA PRO A 23 -24.48 34.62 -7.09
C PRO A 23 -23.61 35.77 -6.56
N LEU A 24 -23.99 36.39 -5.44
CA LEU A 24 -23.29 37.54 -4.84
C LEU A 24 -22.64 37.23 -3.48
N SER A 25 -22.58 35.96 -3.08
CA SER A 25 -21.99 35.59 -1.79
C SER A 25 -20.45 35.63 -1.84
N PRO A 26 -19.75 36.08 -0.78
CA PRO A 26 -18.28 36.07 -0.72
C PRO A 26 -17.74 34.65 -0.88
N PRO A 27 -16.59 34.39 -1.54
CA PRO A 27 -16.07 33.03 -1.76
C PRO A 27 -15.94 32.20 -0.46
N PRO A 28 -16.16 30.88 -0.50
CA PRO A 28 -16.06 30.05 0.70
C PRO A 28 -14.59 30.00 1.13
N LYS A 29 -14.33 30.32 2.41
CA LYS A 29 -13.01 30.12 3.01
C LYS A 29 -12.78 28.62 3.17
N LYS A 30 -11.94 28.07 2.30
CA LYS A 30 -11.42 26.71 2.47
C LYS A 30 -10.15 26.80 3.30
N ALA A 31 -10.05 25.97 4.34
CA ALA A 31 -8.78 25.79 5.04
C ALA A 31 -7.75 25.28 4.02
N LYS A 32 -6.59 25.95 3.92
CA LYS A 32 -5.44 25.35 3.25
C LYS A 32 -4.96 24.23 4.14
N ILE A 33 -5.23 23.00 3.73
CA ILE A 33 -4.69 21.83 4.42
C ILE A 33 -3.24 21.71 3.98
N THR A 34 -2.31 22.12 4.85
CA THR A 34 -0.88 21.93 4.63
C THR A 34 -0.57 20.45 4.85
N GLN A 35 -0.03 19.82 3.82
CA GLN A 35 0.29 18.40 3.77
C GLN A 35 1.44 18.10 4.75
N SER A 36 1.12 17.51 5.90
CA SER A 36 2.11 16.90 6.80
C SER A 36 1.84 15.40 6.95
N SER A 37 1.39 14.78 5.86
CA SER A 37 0.82 13.43 5.89
C SER A 37 1.90 12.40 5.61
N GLY A 38 2.09 11.47 6.53
CA GLY A 38 2.92 10.30 6.29
C GLY A 38 2.32 9.42 5.19
N LYS A 39 3.17 8.88 4.33
CA LYS A 39 2.81 7.81 3.40
C LYS A 39 3.45 6.52 3.87
N VAL A 40 2.70 5.43 3.88
CA VAL A 40 3.21 4.10 4.23
C VAL A 40 3.10 3.24 2.98
N MET A 41 4.15 2.50 2.66
CA MET A 41 4.06 1.52 1.57
C MET A 41 3.57 0.20 2.14
N LEU A 42 2.48 -0.32 1.59
CA LEU A 42 1.98 -1.65 1.89
C LEU A 42 2.47 -2.62 0.82
N SER A 43 3.21 -3.64 1.22
CA SER A 43 3.52 -4.80 0.38
C SER A 43 2.56 -5.94 0.73
N CYS A 44 1.82 -6.44 -0.25
CA CYS A 44 0.84 -7.51 -0.04
C CYS A 44 1.16 -8.75 -0.85
N PHE A 45 1.16 -9.91 -0.21
CA PHE A 45 1.33 -11.22 -0.84
C PHE A 45 0.06 -12.03 -0.65
N TRP A 46 -0.48 -12.56 -1.75
CA TRP A 46 -1.71 -13.35 -1.75
C TRP A 46 -1.67 -14.45 -2.81
N ASP A 47 -2.53 -15.45 -2.65
CA ASP A 47 -2.81 -16.48 -3.65
C ASP A 47 -4.33 -16.61 -3.87
N CYS A 48 -4.76 -17.66 -4.59
CA CYS A 48 -6.17 -17.95 -4.82
C CYS A 48 -6.99 -18.21 -3.54
N ASP A 49 -6.33 -18.55 -2.41
CA ASP A 49 -7.01 -18.74 -1.12
C ASP A 49 -7.00 -17.46 -0.28
N GLY A 50 -6.48 -16.36 -0.82
CA GLY A 50 -6.45 -15.04 -0.19
C GLY A 50 -5.07 -14.62 0.31
N ILE A 51 -5.05 -13.69 1.27
CA ILE A 51 -3.83 -13.00 1.71
C ILE A 51 -2.94 -13.94 2.56
N ILE A 52 -1.67 -13.99 2.21
CA ILE A 52 -0.62 -14.77 2.89
C ILE A 52 0.11 -13.88 3.89
N MET A 53 0.58 -12.71 3.45
CA MET A 53 1.38 -11.79 4.26
C MET A 53 1.17 -10.35 3.80
N THR A 54 1.11 -9.44 4.76
CA THR A 54 1.14 -7.99 4.55
C THR A 54 2.28 -7.38 5.34
N ASP A 55 2.98 -6.42 4.75
CA ASP A 55 4.05 -5.69 5.40
C ASP A 55 3.90 -4.19 5.18
N TYR A 56 4.11 -3.40 6.23
CA TYR A 56 3.95 -1.95 6.22
C TYR A 56 5.32 -1.31 6.39
N MET A 57 5.82 -0.70 5.33
CA MET A 57 7.10 -0.01 5.35
C MET A 57 6.91 1.45 5.78
N GLU A 58 7.61 1.83 6.85
CA GLU A 58 7.55 3.18 7.41
C GLU A 58 7.87 4.27 6.39
N ASN A 59 7.25 5.43 6.60
CA ASN A 59 7.39 6.59 5.74
C ASN A 59 8.85 7.03 5.57
N GLY A 60 9.25 7.31 4.33
CA GLY A 60 10.58 7.82 4.00
C GLY A 60 11.66 6.75 3.79
N LYS A 61 11.35 5.46 3.94
CA LYS A 61 12.24 4.38 3.50
C LYS A 61 11.99 4.05 2.03
N THR A 62 13.02 3.62 1.32
CA THR A 62 12.93 3.09 -0.06
C THR A 62 13.02 1.57 -0.02
N VAL A 63 12.25 0.88 -0.87
CA VAL A 63 12.38 -0.58 -1.05
C VAL A 63 13.74 -0.86 -1.68
N SER A 64 14.70 -1.28 -0.86
CA SER A 64 16.00 -1.76 -1.34
C SER A 64 15.91 -3.24 -1.68
N GLY A 65 16.82 -3.75 -2.53
CA GLY A 65 16.88 -5.19 -2.81
C GLY A 65 17.14 -6.04 -1.56
N GLU A 66 17.87 -5.50 -0.57
CA GLU A 66 18.07 -6.18 0.72
C GLU A 66 16.77 -6.30 1.51
N TYR A 67 15.98 -5.22 1.56
CA TYR A 67 14.67 -5.23 2.18
C TYR A 67 13.74 -6.25 1.52
N TYR A 68 13.69 -6.23 0.18
CA TYR A 68 12.87 -7.15 -0.60
C TYR A 68 13.30 -8.61 -0.40
N SER A 69 14.60 -8.91 -0.40
CA SER A 69 15.14 -10.24 -0.06
C SER A 69 14.71 -10.71 1.33
N GLY A 70 14.70 -9.80 2.32
CA GLY A 70 14.17 -10.07 3.65
C GLY A 70 12.68 -10.44 3.66
N LEU A 71 11.87 -9.71 2.88
CA LEU A 71 10.45 -10.02 2.70
C LEU A 71 10.25 -11.40 2.07
N LEU A 72 11.01 -11.77 1.04
CA LEU A 72 10.89 -13.08 0.39
C LEU A 72 11.24 -14.23 1.35
N LYS A 73 12.25 -14.06 2.21
CA LYS A 73 12.57 -15.05 3.27
C LYS A 73 11.41 -15.23 4.24
N ARG A 74 10.78 -14.12 4.65
CA ARG A 74 9.61 -14.15 5.54
C ARG A 74 8.39 -14.77 4.85
N LEU A 75 8.17 -14.44 3.58
CA LEU A 75 7.10 -15.00 2.75
C LEU A 75 7.19 -16.53 2.71
N ARG A 76 8.39 -17.08 2.48
CA ARG A 76 8.60 -18.53 2.44
C ARG A 76 8.11 -19.22 3.72
N SER A 77 8.41 -18.63 4.88
CA SER A 77 7.95 -19.12 6.19
C SER A 77 6.44 -19.01 6.35
N GLU A 78 5.83 -17.90 5.91
CA GLU A 78 4.38 -17.71 5.99
C GLU A 78 3.61 -18.64 5.05
N VAL A 79 4.13 -18.90 3.84
CA VAL A 79 3.56 -19.90 2.92
C VAL A 79 3.61 -21.29 3.56
N ALA A 80 4.74 -21.66 4.17
CA ALA A 80 4.86 -22.95 4.88
C ALA A 80 3.83 -23.10 6.00
N ARG A 81 3.56 -22.01 6.71
CA ARG A 81 2.64 -21.98 7.84
C ARG A 81 1.17 -21.99 7.40
N ARG A 82 0.80 -21.15 6.42
CA ARG A 82 -0.59 -20.88 6.03
C ARG A 82 -1.10 -21.73 4.86
N ARG A 83 -0.22 -22.33 4.06
CA ARG A 83 -0.54 -23.13 2.87
C ARG A 83 0.09 -24.52 2.95
N ARG A 84 -0.15 -25.22 4.06
CA ARG A 84 0.29 -26.60 4.27
C ARG A 84 -0.20 -27.47 3.11
N GLY A 85 0.72 -28.11 2.39
CA GLY A 85 0.42 -28.93 1.22
C GLY A 85 0.75 -28.28 -0.12
N LYS A 86 0.67 -26.94 -0.25
CA LYS A 86 1.02 -26.23 -1.50
C LYS A 86 2.53 -26.07 -1.72
N LEU A 87 3.34 -26.24 -0.68
CA LEU A 87 4.80 -26.27 -0.80
C LEU A 87 5.36 -27.55 -1.44
N ARG A 88 4.52 -28.58 -1.65
CA ARG A 88 4.95 -29.79 -2.37
C ARG A 88 5.04 -29.55 -3.88
N SER A 89 4.34 -28.55 -4.39
CA SER A 89 4.48 -28.04 -5.75
C SER A 89 5.44 -26.86 -5.78
N GLU A 90 6.07 -26.63 -6.94
CA GLU A 90 6.84 -25.43 -7.21
C GLU A 90 5.97 -24.18 -6.99
N VAL A 91 6.49 -23.20 -6.23
CA VAL A 91 5.80 -21.94 -5.96
C VAL A 91 6.27 -20.92 -7.01
N LEU A 92 5.36 -20.51 -7.88
CA LEU A 92 5.59 -19.44 -8.84
C LEU A 92 5.25 -18.09 -8.19
N LEU A 93 6.25 -17.20 -8.12
CA LEU A 93 6.06 -15.84 -7.65
C LEU A 93 5.86 -14.91 -8.85
N LEU A 94 4.72 -14.22 -8.87
CA LEU A 94 4.45 -13.14 -9.81
C LEU A 94 4.61 -11.79 -9.09
N HIS A 95 5.51 -10.96 -9.62
CA HIS A 95 5.75 -9.57 -9.22
C HIS A 95 6.14 -8.75 -10.45
N ASP A 96 6.18 -7.42 -10.33
CA ASP A 96 6.61 -6.53 -11.42
C ASP A 96 8.14 -6.52 -11.55
N ASN A 97 8.65 -5.81 -12.57
CA ASN A 97 10.09 -5.68 -12.82
C ASN A 97 10.66 -4.38 -12.22
N ALA A 98 10.37 -4.12 -10.95
CA ALA A 98 10.95 -2.98 -10.24
C ALA A 98 12.47 -3.16 -10.02
N PRO A 99 13.27 -2.08 -9.95
CA PRO A 99 14.73 -2.20 -9.78
C PRO A 99 15.22 -2.92 -8.52
N ALA A 100 14.36 -3.05 -7.51
CA ALA A 100 14.68 -3.73 -6.26
C ALA A 100 14.41 -5.25 -6.30
N HIS A 101 13.79 -5.74 -7.37
CA HIS A 101 13.37 -7.13 -7.52
C HIS A 101 14.47 -8.07 -8.04
#